data_AF-A0A966TRK1-F1
#
_entry.id   AF-A0A966TRK1-F1
#
_cell.length_a   1.000
_cell.length_b   1.000
_cell.length_c   1.000
_cell.angle_alpha   90.00
_cell.angle_beta   90.00
_cell.angle_gamma   90.00
#
_symmetry.space_group_name_H-M   'P 1'
#
loop_
_entity.id
_entity.type
_entity.pdbx_description
1 polymer ?
#
loop_
_entity_poly.entity_id
_entity_poly.type
_entity_poly.pdbx_seq_one_letter_code
_entity_poly.pdbx_strand_id
1 'polypeptide(L)'
;MGIVNAGTITQRVQDERNALAATGSTNTLAPVGQMNVGTVSAPAAQPVQVAAASIDGAQVYQGACMACHAAGIAGAPRTGDKAAWAERIAQGADTLYTHAIGGFQGKAGVMPAKGGNAALSDDEVKAAVDHMVAQSQ
;
A
#
# COMPACT_ATOMS: atom_id res chain seq x y z
N MET A 1 2.10 22.54 -37.05
CA MET A 1 2.99 21.63 -36.31
C MET A 1 3.24 22.21 -34.93
N GLY A 2 2.47 21.77 -33.92
CA GLY A 2 2.61 22.24 -32.54
C GLY A 2 3.47 21.26 -31.75
N ILE A 3 4.63 21.71 -31.30
CA ILE A 3 5.52 20.98 -30.40
C ILE A 3 4.86 20.93 -29.02
N VAL A 4 4.34 19.76 -28.64
CA VAL A 4 3.89 19.48 -27.27
C VAL A 4 5.12 19.15 -26.42
N ASN A 5 5.47 20.08 -25.53
CA ASN A 5 6.58 19.94 -24.61
C ASN A 5 6.14 19.06 -23.41
N ALA A 6 6.93 18.05 -23.05
CA ALA A 6 6.60 17.05 -22.03
C ALA A 6 6.24 17.66 -20.66
N GLY A 7 6.72 18.87 -20.35
CA GLY A 7 6.35 19.61 -19.13
C GLY A 7 4.87 20.01 -19.04
N THR A 8 4.19 20.26 -20.17
CA THR A 8 2.78 20.69 -20.17
C THR A 8 1.76 19.54 -20.01
N ILE A 9 2.20 18.29 -20.15
CA ILE A 9 1.35 17.12 -19.93
C ILE A 9 1.28 16.82 -18.43
N THR A 10 2.42 16.82 -17.75
CA THR A 10 2.48 16.63 -16.28
C THR A 10 1.77 17.75 -15.54
N GLN A 11 1.87 19.00 -16.01
CA GLN A 11 1.15 20.13 -15.41
C GLN A 11 -0.37 19.93 -15.47
N ARG A 12 -0.90 19.54 -16.64
CA ARG A 12 -2.35 19.28 -16.81
C ARG A 12 -2.86 18.14 -15.96
N VAL A 13 -2.11 17.04 -15.87
CA VAL A 13 -2.47 15.91 -15.01
C VAL A 13 -2.46 16.31 -13.52
N GLN A 14 -1.55 17.19 -13.11
CA GLN A 14 -1.51 17.73 -11.75
C GLN A 14 -2.69 18.66 -11.47
N ASP A 15 -3.05 19.53 -12.42
CA ASP A 15 -4.17 20.48 -12.31
C ASP A 15 -5.53 19.74 -12.27
N GLU A 16 -5.71 18.69 -13.08
CA GLU A 16 -6.92 17.85 -13.06
C GLU A 16 -7.05 17.08 -11.74
N ARG A 17 -5.94 16.57 -11.19
CA ARG A 17 -5.93 15.89 -9.89
C ARG A 17 -6.23 16.85 -8.72
N ASN A 18 -5.81 18.11 -8.84
CA ASN A 18 -6.10 19.14 -7.84
C ASN A 18 -7.55 19.65 -7.92
N ALA A 19 -8.15 19.67 -9.12
CA ALA A 19 -9.56 20.02 -9.32
C ALA A 19 -10.53 18.94 -8.78
N LEU A 20 -10.17 17.66 -8.91
CA LEU A 20 -10.96 16.55 -8.36
C LEU A 20 -10.94 16.48 -6.82
N ALA A 21 -9.88 17.01 -6.18
CA ALA A 21 -9.79 17.09 -4.72
C ALA A 21 -10.62 18.22 -4.09
N ALA A 22 -11.15 19.16 -4.89
CA ALA A 22 -11.86 20.34 -4.41
C ALA A 22 -13.40 20.19 -4.37
N THR A 23 -13.97 19.07 -4.83
CA THR A 23 -15.40 18.78 -4.70
C THR A 23 -15.67 17.81 -3.56
N GLY A 24 -15.51 18.33 -2.33
CA GLY A 24 -16.04 17.69 -1.13
C GLY A 24 -17.56 17.57 -1.23
N SER A 25 -18.05 16.39 -1.55
CA SER A 25 -19.46 16.03 -1.44
C SER A 25 -19.81 15.90 0.04
N THR A 26 -20.15 17.01 0.67
CA THR A 26 -20.74 17.04 2.02
C THR A 26 -22.19 16.60 1.92
N ASN A 27 -22.42 15.30 1.82
CA ASN A 27 -23.73 14.73 2.08
C ASN A 27 -23.94 14.63 3.60
N THR A 28 -24.17 15.78 4.25
CA THR A 28 -24.66 15.84 5.62
C THR A 28 -26.11 15.38 5.66
N LEU A 29 -26.31 14.09 5.90
CA LEU A 29 -27.58 13.56 6.39
C LEU A 29 -27.83 14.16 7.77
N ALA A 30 -28.82 15.04 7.88
CA ALA A 30 -29.30 15.56 9.15
C ALA A 30 -29.97 14.43 9.97
N PRO A 31 -29.68 14.26 11.26
CA PRO A 31 -30.48 13.39 12.11
C PRO A 31 -31.81 14.07 12.43
N VAL A 32 -32.90 13.53 11.90
CA VAL A 32 -34.27 13.85 12.32
C VAL A 32 -34.58 12.96 13.53
N GLY A 33 -34.62 13.54 14.73
CA GLY A 33 -35.09 12.83 15.92
C GLY A 33 -34.54 13.40 17.22
N GLN A 34 -35.26 14.37 17.83
CA GLN A 34 -35.11 14.65 19.25
C GLN A 34 -35.78 13.52 20.03
N MET A 35 -35.00 12.77 20.82
CA MET A 35 -35.52 11.98 21.94
C MET A 35 -34.73 12.27 23.21
N ASN A 36 -35.53 12.41 24.27
CA ASN A 36 -35.28 12.73 25.66
C ASN A 36 -34.04 12.15 26.35
N VAL A 37 -33.51 12.95 27.27
CA VAL A 37 -32.45 12.64 28.23
C VAL A 37 -32.90 11.59 29.26
N GLY A 38 -32.30 10.41 29.21
CA GLY A 38 -32.26 9.45 30.29
C GLY A 38 -30.80 9.22 30.68
N THR A 39 -30.47 9.37 31.97
CA THR A 39 -29.13 9.11 32.49
C THR A 39 -28.76 7.65 32.28
N VAL A 40 -27.92 7.37 31.28
CA VAL A 40 -27.27 6.06 31.12
C VAL A 40 -25.82 6.19 31.58
N SER A 41 -25.44 5.32 32.51
CA SER A 41 -24.09 5.22 33.06
C SER A 41 -23.04 5.21 31.95
N ALA A 42 -22.03 6.05 32.09
CA ALA A 42 -20.90 6.13 31.16
C ALA A 42 -20.21 4.76 31.03
N PRO A 43 -20.10 4.18 29.81
CA PRO A 43 -19.14 3.12 29.60
C PRO A 43 -17.73 3.72 29.65
N ALA A 44 -16.82 3.01 30.31
CA ALA A 44 -15.42 3.38 30.43
C ALA A 44 -14.83 3.74 29.05
N ALA A 45 -14.10 4.85 29.00
CA ALA A 45 -13.39 5.30 27.80
C ALA A 45 -12.38 4.23 27.38
N GLN A 46 -12.75 3.44 26.38
CA GLN A 46 -11.78 2.67 25.62
C GLN A 46 -10.95 3.66 24.80
N PRO A 47 -9.62 3.53 24.75
CA PRO A 47 -8.81 4.40 23.92
C PRO A 47 -9.28 4.23 22.48
N VAL A 48 -9.80 5.31 21.90
CA VAL A 48 -10.09 5.38 20.47
C VAL A 48 -8.73 5.34 19.79
N GLN A 49 -8.32 4.16 19.32
CA GLN A 49 -7.18 4.05 18.43
C GLN A 49 -7.53 4.87 17.20
N VAL A 50 -6.85 6.01 17.06
CA VAL A 50 -6.87 6.78 15.83
C VAL A 50 -6.36 5.82 14.76
N ALA A 51 -7.25 5.34 13.90
CA ALA A 51 -6.88 4.48 12.80
C ALA A 51 -5.83 5.24 11.99
N ALA A 52 -4.57 4.81 12.08
CA ALA A 52 -3.57 5.20 11.10
C ALA A 52 -4.19 4.90 9.74
N ALA A 53 -4.21 5.89 8.85
CA ALA A 53 -4.66 5.68 7.48
C ALA A 53 -3.99 4.40 6.98
N SER A 54 -4.79 3.36 6.73
CA SER A 54 -4.26 2.03 6.48
C SER A 54 -3.53 2.07 5.15
N ILE A 55 -2.24 1.77 5.15
CA ILE A 55 -1.44 1.73 3.93
C ILE A 55 -1.97 0.58 3.06
N ASP A 56 -2.38 0.89 1.84
CA ASP A 56 -2.85 -0.12 0.88
C ASP A 56 -1.65 -0.83 0.23
N GLY A 57 -1.26 -1.96 0.84
CA GLY A 57 -0.18 -2.80 0.33
C GLY A 57 -0.43 -3.36 -1.08
N ALA A 58 -1.70 -3.53 -1.49
CA ALA A 58 -2.02 -3.97 -2.83
C ALA A 58 -1.69 -2.88 -3.85
N GLN A 59 -1.99 -1.61 -3.55
CA GLN A 59 -1.60 -0.49 -4.42
C GLN A 59 -0.09 -0.36 -4.55
N VAL A 60 0.66 -0.49 -3.45
CA VAL A 60 2.13 -0.46 -3.49
C VAL A 60 2.69 -1.64 -4.31
N TYR A 61 2.12 -2.84 -4.12
CA TYR A 61 2.47 -4.01 -4.93
C TYR A 61 2.28 -3.75 -6.42
N GLN A 62 1.13 -3.22 -6.82
CA GLN A 62 0.81 -2.91 -8.22
C GLN A 62 1.79 -1.88 -8.81
N GLY A 63 2.12 -0.85 -8.04
CA GLY A 63 2.96 0.27 -8.50
C GLY A 63 4.46 -0.03 -8.58
N ALA A 64 4.99 -0.91 -7.73
CA ALA A 64 6.44 -1.12 -7.62
C ALA A 64 6.87 -2.59 -7.71
N CYS A 65 6.11 -3.52 -7.15
CA CYS A 65 6.56 -4.90 -6.93
C CYS A 65 6.14 -5.85 -8.08
N MET A 66 4.96 -5.61 -8.65
CA MET A 66 4.30 -6.48 -9.62
C MET A 66 5.17 -6.72 -10.87
N ALA A 67 5.92 -5.71 -11.29
CA ALA A 67 6.79 -5.78 -12.47
C ALA A 67 7.70 -7.02 -12.45
N CYS A 68 8.21 -7.40 -11.28
CA CYS A 68 9.03 -8.61 -11.14
C CYS A 68 8.21 -9.79 -10.59
N HIS A 69 7.36 -9.55 -9.59
CA HIS A 69 6.73 -10.61 -8.81
C HIS A 69 5.43 -11.17 -9.41
N ALA A 70 4.83 -10.56 -10.43
CA ALA A 70 3.66 -11.18 -11.10
C ALA A 70 4.06 -12.35 -12.00
N ALA A 71 5.17 -12.21 -12.73
CA ALA A 71 5.63 -13.22 -13.68
C ALA A 71 6.86 -14.00 -13.20
N GLY A 72 7.50 -13.57 -12.12
CA GLY A 72 8.76 -14.13 -11.64
C GLY A 72 9.96 -13.72 -12.49
N ILE A 73 9.97 -12.46 -12.95
CA ILE A 73 11.05 -11.92 -13.80
C ILE A 73 12.37 -11.99 -13.03
N ALA A 74 13.45 -12.37 -13.74
CA ALA A 74 14.79 -12.49 -13.18
C ALA A 74 14.87 -13.38 -11.92
N GLY A 75 14.00 -14.39 -11.82
CA GLY A 75 13.97 -15.32 -10.69
C GLY A 75 13.26 -14.78 -9.45
N ALA A 76 12.53 -13.67 -9.56
CA ALA A 76 11.69 -13.19 -8.47
C ALA A 76 10.63 -14.25 -8.08
N PRO A 77 10.36 -14.48 -6.78
CA PRO A 77 9.29 -15.38 -6.37
C PRO A 77 7.94 -14.83 -6.84
N ARG A 78 7.21 -15.62 -7.63
CA ARG A 78 5.90 -15.21 -8.15
C ARG A 78 4.89 -15.11 -7.00
N THR A 79 4.22 -13.98 -6.87
CA THR A 79 3.09 -13.82 -5.92
C THR A 79 2.00 -14.84 -6.24
N GLY A 80 1.51 -15.57 -5.24
CA GLY A 80 0.56 -16.67 -5.40
C GLY A 80 1.19 -18.05 -5.56
N ASP A 81 2.50 -18.15 -5.78
CA ASP A 81 3.21 -19.42 -5.83
C ASP A 81 3.53 -19.92 -4.41
N LYS A 82 2.61 -20.70 -3.84
CA LYS A 82 2.75 -21.24 -2.47
C LYS A 82 4.05 -22.01 -2.25
N ALA A 83 4.50 -22.77 -3.25
CA ALA A 83 5.73 -23.57 -3.14
C ALA A 83 6.97 -22.66 -3.08
N ALA A 84 7.03 -21.63 -3.92
CA ALA A 84 8.12 -20.65 -3.89
C ALA A 84 8.13 -19.82 -2.60
N TRP A 85 6.96 -19.58 -1.99
CA TRP A 85 6.83 -18.74 -0.81
C TRP A 85 6.95 -19.47 0.53
N ALA A 86 6.72 -20.78 0.59
CA ALA A 86 6.77 -21.55 1.84
C ALA A 86 8.08 -21.36 2.64
N GLU A 87 9.24 -21.56 2.02
CA GLU A 87 10.55 -21.38 2.67
C GLU A 87 10.85 -19.92 3.04
N ARG A 88 10.23 -18.96 2.33
CA ARG A 88 10.39 -17.53 2.59
C ARG A 88 9.57 -17.11 3.80
N ILE A 89 8.31 -17.54 3.86
CA ILE A 89 7.41 -17.31 4.98
C ILE A 89 7.96 -17.94 6.26
N ALA A 90 8.58 -19.13 6.16
CA ALA A 90 9.23 -19.79 7.29
C ALA A 90 10.40 -19.01 7.92
N GLN A 91 11.00 -18.04 7.20
CA GLN A 91 12.04 -17.14 7.75
C GLN A 91 11.47 -16.02 8.63
N GLY A 92 10.15 -15.84 8.62
CA GLY A 92 9.45 -14.81 9.39
C GLY A 92 9.40 -13.44 8.69
N ALA A 93 8.42 -12.65 9.10
CA ALA A 93 8.09 -11.35 8.51
C ALA A 93 9.26 -10.35 8.57
N ASP A 94 9.95 -10.26 9.71
CA ASP A 94 11.07 -9.34 9.91
C ASP A 94 12.20 -9.56 8.89
N THR A 95 12.48 -10.82 8.55
CA THR A 95 13.49 -11.17 7.55
C THR A 95 13.06 -10.72 6.16
N LEU A 96 11.80 -10.96 5.80
CA LEU A 96 11.24 -10.53 4.52
C LEU A 96 11.24 -9.01 4.38
N TYR A 97 10.88 -8.29 5.44
CA TYR A 97 10.92 -6.83 5.45
C TYR A 97 12.34 -6.30 5.32
N THR A 98 13.29 -6.86 6.06
CA THR A 98 14.70 -6.45 5.99
C THR A 98 15.25 -6.59 4.58
N HIS A 99 14.99 -7.75 3.93
CA HIS A 99 15.38 -7.98 2.54
C HIS A 99 14.67 -7.05 1.55
N ALA A 100 13.38 -6.79 1.74
CA ALA A 100 12.62 -5.92 0.83
C ALA A 100 13.02 -4.45 0.95
N ILE A 101 13.29 -3.97 2.16
CA ILE A 101 13.68 -2.58 2.44
C ILE A 101 15.14 -2.36 2.03
N GLY A 102 16.05 -3.20 2.50
CA GLY A 102 17.50 -3.06 2.26
C GLY A 102 17.99 -3.60 0.92
N GLY A 103 17.15 -4.38 0.24
CA GLY A 103 17.56 -5.18 -0.92
C GLY A 103 18.20 -6.50 -0.48
N PHE A 104 18.21 -7.47 -1.39
CA PHE A 104 18.71 -8.81 -1.11
C PHE A 104 19.27 -9.46 -2.37
N GLN A 105 20.48 -10.02 -2.26
CA GLN A 105 21.02 -10.90 -3.28
C GLN A 105 20.85 -12.34 -2.84
N GLY A 106 19.87 -13.01 -3.47
CA GLY A 106 19.57 -14.41 -3.22
C GLY A 106 20.14 -15.33 -4.29
N LYS A 107 19.91 -16.63 -4.10
CA LYS A 107 20.29 -17.66 -5.08
C LYS A 107 19.60 -17.50 -6.43
N ALA A 108 18.36 -17.03 -6.43
CA ALA A 108 17.53 -16.92 -7.63
C ALA A 108 17.71 -15.60 -8.38
N GLY A 109 18.27 -14.56 -7.75
CA GLY A 109 18.37 -13.24 -8.35
C GLY A 109 18.61 -12.14 -7.31
N VAL A 110 18.47 -10.90 -7.77
CA VAL A 110 18.64 -9.69 -6.95
C VAL A 110 17.30 -9.01 -6.76
N MET A 111 16.93 -8.75 -5.51
CA MET A 111 15.85 -7.87 -5.13
C MET A 111 16.45 -6.49 -4.80
N PRO A 112 16.17 -5.44 -5.59
CA PRO A 112 16.63 -4.09 -5.27
C PRO A 112 16.01 -3.57 -3.98
N ALA A 113 16.71 -2.68 -3.28
CA ALA A 113 16.19 -1.98 -2.12
C ALA A 113 14.86 -1.29 -2.44
N LYS A 114 13.88 -1.45 -1.56
CA LYS A 114 12.52 -0.90 -1.69
C LYS A 114 11.83 -1.25 -3.02
N GLY A 115 12.11 -2.44 -3.55
CA GLY A 115 11.58 -2.87 -4.85
C GLY A 115 12.05 -2.00 -6.02
N GLY A 116 13.15 -1.26 -5.86
CA GLY A 116 13.68 -0.34 -6.87
C GLY A 116 13.04 1.05 -6.84
N ASN A 117 12.11 1.31 -5.92
CA ASN A 117 11.50 2.62 -5.74
C ASN A 117 11.93 3.24 -4.40
N ALA A 118 12.97 4.08 -4.45
CA ALA A 118 13.52 4.75 -3.27
C ALA A 118 12.53 5.75 -2.61
N ALA A 119 11.44 6.12 -3.28
CA ALA A 119 10.43 7.02 -2.72
C ALA A 119 9.47 6.33 -1.75
N LEU A 120 9.42 4.99 -1.73
CA LEU A 120 8.56 4.26 -0.78
C LEU A 120 9.09 4.42 0.65
N SER A 121 8.18 4.63 1.59
CA SER A 121 8.44 4.46 3.01
C SER A 121 8.64 2.98 3.35
N ASP A 122 9.29 2.71 4.47
CA ASP A 122 9.52 1.33 4.91
C ASP A 122 8.19 0.63 5.22
N ASP A 123 7.19 1.37 5.71
CA ASP A 123 5.87 0.81 6.02
C ASP A 123 5.05 0.51 4.76
N GLU A 124 5.21 1.28 3.68
CA GLU A 124 4.68 0.91 2.35
C GLU A 124 5.30 -0.37 1.81
N VAL A 125 6.61 -0.54 1.97
CA VAL A 125 7.29 -1.78 1.56
C VAL A 125 6.78 -2.96 2.39
N LYS A 126 6.66 -2.82 3.71
CA LYS A 126 6.11 -3.89 4.58
C LYS A 126 4.68 -4.27 4.18
N ALA A 127 3.81 -3.28 3.96
CA ALA A 127 2.44 -3.53 3.54
C ALA A 127 2.37 -4.29 2.20
N ALA A 128 3.24 -3.96 1.24
CA ALA A 128 3.34 -4.71 -0.01
C ALA A 128 3.84 -6.15 0.18
N VAL A 129 4.83 -6.35 1.05
CA VAL A 129 5.31 -7.70 1.42
C VAL A 129 4.18 -8.52 2.05
N ASP A 130 3.41 -7.92 2.97
CA ASP A 130 2.27 -8.58 3.61
C ASP A 130 1.19 -8.98 2.61
N HIS A 131 0.88 -8.08 1.67
CA HIS A 131 -0.03 -8.40 0.56
C HIS A 131 0.46 -9.62 -0.22
N MET A 132 1.73 -9.65 -0.61
CA MET A 132 2.31 -10.76 -1.37
C MET A 132 2.32 -12.07 -0.59
N VAL A 133 2.66 -12.03 0.71
CA VAL A 133 2.62 -13.19 1.61
C VAL A 133 1.18 -13.70 1.76
N ALA A 134 0.22 -12.81 1.98
CA ALA A 134 -1.20 -13.18 2.12
C ALA A 134 -1.73 -13.88 0.87
N GLN A 135 -1.31 -13.46 -0.33
CA GLN A 135 -1.67 -14.13 -1.58
C GLN A 135 -0.95 -15.47 -1.79
N SER A 136 0.11 -15.77 -1.03
CA SER A 136 1.02 -16.90 -1.28
C SER A 136 1.08 -17.94 -0.15
N GLN A 137 0.16 -17.89 0.81
CA GLN A 137 -0.06 -18.93 1.82
C GLN A 137 -0.95 -20.06 1.28
#